data_AF-A0ABD3QF35-F1
#
_entry.id   AF-A0ABD3QF35-F1
#
_cell.length_a   1.000
_cell.length_b   1.000
_cell.length_c   1.000
_cell.angle_alpha   90.00
_cell.angle_beta   90.00
_cell.angle_gamma   90.00
#
_symmetry.space_group_name_H-M   'P 1'
#
loop_
_entity.id
_entity.type
_entity.pdbx_description
1 polymer ?
#
loop_
_entity_poly.entity_id
_entity_poly.type
_entity_poly.pdbx_seq_one_letter_code
_entity_poly.pdbx_strand_id
1 'polypeptide(L)'
;MNVDIFVDNEANTTDGAVAVPATLPSLSVRSSERQATVADRNAGDGNNVNNAQTGDASIRSTSNVMLGGQNMMASVRRVNSIFFSSLSRSGLTRSLPSQEGSLNNSQIQNSSNQRRQSSPFFSLSNVFINASLVEENESNVVVDAEPIGFCHKHGKVIATLSFLVLVAFVTIMTLTLKRIIEARNMSLPSPVPSFAPSLAPSYDPRPTLEIVQERGTLRCGLVSFQFEGTFCFKLCQAIAAVALNNPDAVDSVNATAEARFVLLKERATDLHAGGATHTIEREVNEGTTGSPFTFSTPFYYDGMVFAGNATFVTCAEEQRRFNECSRLFICVAKSTTDLEYVSNHFTPSLFVTTASMTESIEFYSNDRCNVVAGSRLGLFNLKYTNDNLLDESFVIGDKTFNNDPLAFATRPDDPEWSRIINWVAQVLFFGERQEITKNLTLCQNSSGTFNASWTELNYLNAVYCVGNYAEIYSSSQLAKYDRQTINTINNGTAMLYAIPNGNLRNDNEITFYSLSETFSSIKRRGSLNCGLLIQDGYSEDDITASKRLFGMGVSYCETLVSSMLHGNMYAVNFIAFQNAEISLEALYNKTIDVLVGVPADMSRNFGSHSFEGVSFSTPYFYGNQTGK
;
A
#
# COMPACT_ATOMS: atom_id res chain seq x y z
N MET A 1 -13.80 25.22 38.00
CA MET A 1 -14.85 26.23 37.72
C MET A 1 -15.97 25.48 37.05
N ASN A 2 -17.21 25.65 37.51
CA ASN A 2 -18.36 24.95 36.94
C ASN A 2 -18.92 25.76 35.76
N VAL A 3 -19.38 25.05 34.73
CA VAL A 3 -20.55 25.41 33.93
C VAL A 3 -21.31 24.10 33.69
N ASP A 4 -22.58 24.06 34.06
CA ASP A 4 -23.42 22.86 34.03
C ASP A 4 -24.19 22.70 32.71
N ILE A 5 -24.76 21.51 32.49
CA ILE A 5 -25.48 21.12 31.27
C ILE A 5 -27.00 21.20 31.48
N PHE A 6 -27.69 22.02 30.68
CA PHE A 6 -29.09 21.88 30.26
C PHE A 6 -29.17 22.50 28.84
N VAL A 7 -29.84 21.97 27.81
CA VAL A 7 -31.12 21.22 27.70
C VAL A 7 -32.33 22.11 27.97
N ASP A 8 -32.76 22.84 26.94
CA ASP A 8 -34.09 23.45 26.85
C ASP A 8 -35.01 22.57 26.00
N ASN A 9 -36.27 22.46 26.43
CA ASN A 9 -37.37 21.92 25.64
C ASN A 9 -38.67 22.61 26.12
N GLU A 10 -39.59 22.93 25.21
CA GLU A 10 -40.67 23.90 25.48
C GLU A 10 -41.71 23.43 26.51
N ALA A 11 -42.13 24.32 27.43
CA ALA A 11 -43.42 24.23 28.14
C ALA A 11 -43.86 25.61 28.70
N ASN A 12 -45.17 25.79 28.86
CA ASN A 12 -45.80 27.09 29.12
C ASN A 12 -46.39 27.21 30.55
N THR A 13 -46.10 28.33 31.22
CA THR A 13 -46.93 29.07 32.21
C THR A 13 -47.56 28.42 33.48
N THR A 14 -47.55 29.25 34.55
CA THR A 14 -48.53 29.43 35.66
C THR A 14 -48.60 28.48 36.88
N ASP A 15 -48.24 29.07 38.03
CA ASP A 15 -48.89 29.08 39.36
C ASP A 15 -49.30 27.80 40.13
N GLY A 16 -48.93 27.77 41.42
CA GLY A 16 -49.55 26.91 42.44
C GLY A 16 -48.65 26.57 43.63
N ALA A 17 -48.79 27.28 44.76
CA ALA A 17 -48.01 27.01 45.98
C ALA A 17 -48.87 26.37 47.09
N VAL A 18 -48.31 25.42 47.86
CA VAL A 18 -48.73 24.99 49.22
C VAL A 18 -47.60 24.18 49.91
N ALA A 19 -47.69 23.96 51.23
CA ALA A 19 -46.55 23.70 52.12
C ALA A 19 -46.24 22.22 52.50
N VAL A 20 -44.94 21.85 52.51
CA VAL A 20 -44.07 21.56 53.70
C VAL A 20 -44.79 21.05 54.99
N PRO A 21 -44.33 20.01 55.75
CA PRO A 21 -42.91 19.70 56.08
C PRO A 21 -42.45 18.20 56.26
N ALA A 22 -41.15 18.02 56.56
CA ALA A 22 -40.54 17.04 57.50
C ALA A 22 -40.43 15.52 57.14
N THR A 23 -39.39 14.74 57.51
CA THR A 23 -38.01 15.03 58.02
C THR A 23 -37.07 13.79 57.96
N LEU A 24 -35.86 13.95 57.40
CA LEU A 24 -34.55 13.46 57.91
C LEU A 24 -34.29 11.90 58.04
N PRO A 25 -33.10 11.41 58.47
CA PRO A 25 -31.89 11.36 57.61
C PRO A 25 -30.95 10.12 57.74
N SER A 26 -30.05 9.94 56.75
CA SER A 26 -28.62 9.48 56.86
C SER A 26 -28.29 8.13 57.58
N LEU A 27 -27.04 7.60 57.73
CA LEU A 27 -25.65 8.05 57.47
C LEU A 27 -24.67 6.81 57.33
N SER A 28 -23.53 6.98 56.63
CA SER A 28 -22.22 6.27 56.76
C SER A 28 -22.07 4.72 56.80
N VAL A 29 -21.44 4.16 55.73
CA VAL A 29 -20.02 3.68 55.68
C VAL A 29 -19.40 2.97 56.91
N ARG A 30 -18.94 1.69 56.79
CA ARG A 30 -17.49 1.25 56.76
C ARG A 30 -17.23 -0.30 56.69
N SER A 31 -16.30 -0.70 55.78
CA SER A 31 -15.19 -1.72 55.85
C SER A 31 -15.21 -3.06 56.64
N SER A 32 -14.35 -4.00 56.16
CA SER A 32 -13.66 -5.14 56.87
C SER A 32 -14.42 -6.48 56.97
N GLU A 33 -13.82 -7.70 57.02
CA GLU A 33 -12.43 -8.21 56.75
C GLU A 33 -12.41 -9.77 56.61
N ARG A 34 -11.33 -10.35 56.02
CA ARG A 34 -10.81 -11.76 56.15
C ARG A 34 -11.69 -12.94 55.65
N GLN A 35 -11.23 -13.89 54.81
CA GLN A 35 -10.10 -14.87 54.83
C GLN A 35 -10.35 -16.20 55.60
N ALA A 36 -10.34 -17.35 54.90
CA ALA A 36 -9.88 -18.67 55.41
C ALA A 36 -9.65 -19.73 54.29
N THR A 37 -8.63 -20.56 54.51
CA THR A 37 -8.17 -21.85 53.89
C THR A 37 -9.20 -22.76 53.18
N VAL A 38 -8.94 -23.42 52.03
CA VAL A 38 -7.88 -24.40 51.61
C VAL A 38 -8.08 -25.85 52.13
N ALA A 39 -8.36 -26.80 51.23
CA ALA A 39 -8.14 -28.26 51.40
C ALA A 39 -8.14 -29.03 50.05
N ASP A 40 -7.34 -30.09 49.99
CA ASP A 40 -6.67 -30.74 48.84
C ASP A 40 -7.40 -32.01 48.26
N ARG A 41 -7.01 -32.44 47.04
CA ARG A 41 -7.00 -33.84 46.45
C ARG A 41 -8.16 -34.51 45.66
N ASN A 42 -7.76 -34.86 44.41
CA ASN A 42 -7.80 -36.19 43.73
C ASN A 42 -9.11 -36.89 43.29
N ALA A 43 -9.39 -36.78 41.98
CA ALA A 43 -9.43 -37.86 40.97
C ALA A 43 -10.05 -39.26 41.26
N GLY A 44 -10.91 -39.73 40.33
CA GLY A 44 -11.00 -41.17 39.99
C GLY A 44 -12.35 -41.75 39.52
N ASP A 45 -12.59 -41.77 38.20
CA ASP A 45 -13.30 -42.83 37.43
C ASP A 45 -14.81 -43.13 37.70
N GLY A 46 -15.49 -43.86 36.80
CA GLY A 46 -16.79 -44.52 37.07
C GLY A 46 -17.98 -44.30 36.10
N ASN A 47 -18.03 -45.11 35.02
CA ASN A 47 -19.11 -45.23 34.02
C ASN A 47 -20.59 -45.22 34.49
N ASN A 48 -21.49 -44.63 33.67
CA ASN A 48 -22.57 -45.32 32.91
C ASN A 48 -23.48 -44.30 32.15
N VAL A 49 -24.22 -44.55 31.07
CA VAL A 49 -24.26 -45.52 29.92
C VAL A 49 -25.73 -45.59 29.43
N ASN A 50 -25.93 -45.58 28.10
CA ASN A 50 -27.16 -45.73 27.27
C ASN A 50 -27.56 -44.44 26.51
N ASN A 51 -27.47 -44.32 25.18
CA ASN A 51 -28.03 -45.09 24.03
C ASN A 51 -29.17 -44.27 23.36
N ALA A 52 -29.43 -44.32 22.04
CA ALA A 52 -28.97 -45.27 21.01
C ALA A 52 -28.95 -44.66 19.58
N GLN A 53 -28.36 -45.42 18.63
CA GLN A 53 -28.60 -45.41 17.16
C GLN A 53 -28.19 -44.14 16.37
N THR A 54 -27.70 -44.18 15.11
CA THR A 54 -27.45 -45.25 14.09
C THR A 54 -25.99 -45.13 13.57
N GLY A 55 -25.40 -45.93 12.67
CA GLY A 55 -25.78 -47.12 11.89
C GLY A 55 -24.76 -47.28 10.74
N ASP A 56 -24.05 -48.41 10.64
CA ASP A 56 -22.75 -48.52 9.96
C ASP A 56 -22.78 -49.18 8.55
N ALA A 57 -21.79 -48.86 7.70
CA ALA A 57 -21.54 -49.48 6.40
C ALA A 57 -20.05 -49.33 5.95
N SER A 58 -19.19 -50.25 6.38
CA SER A 58 -17.74 -50.22 6.10
C SER A 58 -17.33 -50.73 4.70
N ILE A 59 -16.29 -50.11 4.10
CA ILE A 59 -15.41 -50.74 3.10
C ILE A 59 -13.94 -50.42 3.46
N ARG A 60 -13.07 -51.42 3.38
CA ARG A 60 -11.63 -51.30 3.67
C ARG A 60 -10.86 -50.67 2.50
N SER A 61 -9.80 -49.92 2.82
CA SER A 61 -8.68 -49.69 1.90
C SER A 61 -7.37 -50.12 2.57
N THR A 62 -6.51 -50.81 1.82
CA THR A 62 -5.22 -51.33 2.28
C THR A 62 -4.07 -50.66 1.53
N SER A 63 -3.37 -49.73 2.19
CA SER A 63 -2.20 -49.07 1.62
C SER A 63 -0.95 -49.96 1.71
N ASN A 64 -0.58 -50.59 0.60
CA ASN A 64 0.69 -51.33 0.50
C ASN A 64 1.89 -50.38 0.35
N VAL A 65 2.96 -50.68 1.08
CA VAL A 65 4.28 -50.06 0.89
C VAL A 65 5.00 -50.74 -0.27
N MET A 66 5.62 -49.95 -1.15
CA MET A 66 6.61 -50.42 -2.12
C MET A 66 7.76 -49.42 -2.20
N LEU A 67 9.00 -49.90 -2.07
CA LEU A 67 10.21 -49.09 -2.27
C LEU A 67 10.65 -49.12 -3.73
N GLY A 68 11.21 -48.02 -4.23
CA GLY A 68 11.77 -47.96 -5.57
C GLY A 68 12.44 -46.62 -5.85
N GLY A 69 13.71 -46.48 -5.45
CA GLY A 69 14.51 -45.29 -5.76
C GLY A 69 15.70 -45.63 -6.65
N GLN A 70 16.14 -44.67 -7.47
CA GLN A 70 17.52 -44.64 -7.95
C GLN A 70 17.99 -43.23 -8.34
N ASN A 71 19.24 -42.98 -7.99
CA ASN A 71 20.02 -41.75 -8.11
C ASN A 71 20.08 -41.16 -9.54
N MET A 72 20.22 -39.83 -9.66
CA MET A 72 21.50 -39.29 -10.14
C MET A 72 21.74 -37.81 -9.76
N MET A 73 22.99 -37.37 -9.94
CA MET A 73 23.62 -36.22 -9.29
C MET A 73 23.20 -34.84 -9.84
N ALA A 74 23.35 -33.82 -8.99
CA ALA A 74 23.29 -32.41 -9.38
C ALA A 74 24.54 -31.96 -10.15
N SER A 75 24.42 -30.86 -10.93
CA SER A 75 25.56 -30.03 -11.30
C SER A 75 25.13 -28.56 -11.44
N VAL A 76 25.80 -27.68 -10.68
CA VAL A 76 25.62 -26.23 -10.75
C VAL A 76 26.19 -25.69 -12.05
N ARG A 77 25.50 -24.74 -12.70
CA ARG A 77 26.13 -23.79 -13.64
C ARG A 77 25.71 -22.36 -13.37
N ARG A 78 26.71 -21.50 -13.22
CA ARG A 78 26.56 -20.03 -13.17
C ARG A 78 26.18 -19.51 -14.56
N VAL A 79 25.33 -18.49 -14.62
CA VAL A 79 25.17 -17.65 -15.81
C VAL A 79 26.00 -16.39 -15.61
N ASN A 80 27.18 -16.34 -16.22
CA ASN A 80 27.96 -15.10 -16.35
C ASN A 80 27.72 -14.50 -17.75
N SER A 81 27.27 -13.25 -17.80
CA SER A 81 27.13 -12.48 -19.03
C SER A 81 28.48 -11.96 -19.54
N ILE A 82 28.90 -12.35 -20.74
CA ILE A 82 30.08 -11.77 -21.42
C ILE A 82 29.75 -11.52 -22.91
N PHE A 83 29.80 -10.23 -23.27
CA PHE A 83 30.06 -9.62 -24.58
C PHE A 83 29.70 -10.36 -25.89
N PHE A 84 28.81 -9.72 -26.67
CA PHE A 84 28.93 -9.69 -28.13
C PHE A 84 30.03 -8.71 -28.57
N SER A 85 30.73 -9.01 -29.66
CA SER A 85 31.55 -8.03 -30.39
C SER A 85 31.78 -8.45 -31.85
N SER A 86 32.04 -7.46 -32.72
CA SER A 86 32.35 -7.60 -34.16
C SER A 86 31.16 -8.04 -35.07
N LEU A 87 31.04 -7.61 -36.34
CA LEU A 87 31.91 -6.76 -37.17
C LEU A 87 31.19 -6.15 -38.41
N SER A 88 31.35 -4.83 -38.67
CA SER A 88 31.22 -4.15 -40.00
C SER A 88 29.84 -4.13 -40.72
N ARG A 89 29.55 -3.21 -41.68
CA ARG A 89 30.35 -2.12 -42.33
C ARG A 89 29.49 -0.97 -42.89
N SER A 90 30.13 0.18 -43.13
CA SER A 90 29.76 1.30 -44.03
C SER A 90 28.55 2.21 -43.67
N GLY A 91 28.59 3.52 -43.94
CA GLY A 91 29.74 4.33 -44.39
C GLY A 91 29.41 5.78 -44.84
N LEU A 92 30.48 6.57 -45.05
CA LEU A 92 30.56 7.90 -45.70
C LEU A 92 29.89 9.13 -45.02
N THR A 93 30.67 10.22 -44.95
CA THR A 93 30.30 11.53 -44.42
C THR A 93 30.14 12.57 -45.54
N ARG A 94 29.19 13.52 -45.43
CA ARG A 94 29.25 14.79 -46.18
C ARG A 94 28.45 15.98 -45.60
N SER A 95 29.13 16.77 -44.76
CA SER A 95 29.14 18.25 -44.67
C SER A 95 27.92 19.13 -45.05
N LEU A 96 27.61 20.08 -44.14
CA LEU A 96 27.13 21.49 -44.36
C LEU A 96 25.67 21.72 -44.83
N PRO A 97 25.11 22.95 -44.64
CA PRO A 97 25.40 23.99 -43.63
C PRO A 97 24.14 24.53 -42.91
N SER A 98 24.35 25.37 -41.89
CA SER A 98 23.31 26.28 -41.35
C SER A 98 23.47 27.70 -41.91
N GLN A 99 22.35 28.38 -42.18
CA GLN A 99 22.30 29.85 -42.33
C GLN A 99 21.04 30.40 -41.65
N GLU A 100 21.24 31.32 -40.71
CA GLU A 100 20.24 32.33 -40.34
C GLU A 100 20.50 33.60 -41.15
N GLY A 101 19.50 34.48 -41.25
CA GLY A 101 19.72 35.81 -41.81
C GLY A 101 18.58 36.79 -41.54
N SER A 102 18.98 38.00 -41.11
CA SER A 102 18.25 39.28 -41.27
C SER A 102 17.00 39.50 -40.38
N LEU A 103 16.73 40.70 -39.84
CA LEU A 103 17.50 41.97 -39.76
C LEU A 103 16.91 42.93 -38.70
N ASN A 104 17.78 43.67 -38.02
CA ASN A 104 17.65 45.08 -37.52
C ASN A 104 16.68 45.54 -36.40
N ASN A 105 17.25 46.47 -35.61
CA ASN A 105 16.65 47.66 -34.94
C ASN A 105 15.81 47.50 -33.64
N SER A 106 15.91 48.40 -32.65
CA SER A 106 16.87 49.51 -32.41
C SER A 106 16.72 50.18 -31.02
N GLN A 107 17.78 50.87 -30.56
CA GLN A 107 17.85 51.82 -29.41
C GLN A 107 17.69 51.19 -28.00
N ILE A 108 18.58 51.39 -27.01
CA ILE A 108 19.24 52.59 -26.40
C ILE A 108 18.35 53.30 -25.36
N GLN A 109 18.54 53.01 -24.06
CA GLN A 109 18.93 53.98 -23.00
C GLN A 109 19.06 53.33 -21.60
N ASN A 110 20.08 53.77 -20.84
CA ASN A 110 20.12 54.21 -19.41
C ASN A 110 19.21 53.58 -18.32
N SER A 111 19.62 53.47 -17.04
CA SER A 111 20.92 53.76 -16.37
C SER A 111 21.01 53.22 -14.92
N SER A 112 22.25 52.91 -14.51
CA SER A 112 22.84 52.85 -13.15
C SER A 112 22.01 53.13 -11.87
N ASN A 113 22.13 52.24 -10.87
CA ASN A 113 22.73 52.49 -9.53
C ASN A 113 22.86 51.14 -8.79
N GLN A 114 24.01 50.63 -8.34
CA GLN A 114 24.99 51.10 -7.33
C GLN A 114 24.44 51.36 -5.91
N ARG A 115 24.76 50.44 -4.97
CA ARG A 115 25.33 50.63 -3.59
C ARG A 115 25.02 49.40 -2.69
N ARG A 116 25.82 49.01 -1.68
CA ARG A 116 27.27 49.11 -1.39
C ARG A 116 27.59 48.34 -0.09
N GLN A 117 28.72 47.60 -0.04
CA GLN A 117 29.50 47.25 1.19
C GLN A 117 28.79 46.35 2.25
N SER A 118 29.44 45.61 3.16
CA SER A 118 30.87 45.48 3.56
C SER A 118 31.22 44.10 4.18
N SER A 119 32.27 43.42 3.67
CA SER A 119 33.51 42.89 4.34
C SER A 119 33.60 42.63 5.88
N PRO A 120 34.57 41.83 6.42
CA PRO A 120 35.53 40.84 5.81
C PRO A 120 35.93 39.57 6.66
N PHE A 121 36.82 38.71 6.10
CA PHE A 121 37.76 37.74 6.77
C PHE A 121 37.15 36.56 7.59
N PHE A 122 37.75 35.36 7.81
CA PHE A 122 38.97 34.59 7.40
C PHE A 122 38.73 33.10 7.85
N SER A 123 39.50 32.01 7.63
CA SER A 123 40.62 31.52 6.76
C SER A 123 40.72 29.98 7.01
N LEU A 124 41.15 29.07 6.10
CA LEU A 124 42.54 28.60 5.91
C LEU A 124 42.63 27.43 4.87
N SER A 125 43.74 27.38 4.12
CA SER A 125 44.55 26.21 3.62
C SER A 125 43.89 24.88 3.16
N ASN A 126 44.03 24.45 1.88
CA ASN A 126 45.17 23.75 1.20
C ASN A 126 45.24 22.21 1.47
N VAL A 127 45.57 21.32 0.52
CA VAL A 127 46.88 21.15 -0.19
C VAL A 127 46.79 20.46 -1.58
N PHE A 128 47.69 20.89 -2.47
CA PHE A 128 48.18 20.40 -3.79
C PHE A 128 48.14 18.91 -4.18
N ILE A 129 48.09 18.67 -5.50
CA ILE A 129 49.18 17.99 -6.28
C ILE A 129 49.47 18.82 -7.55
N ASN A 130 50.70 18.75 -8.08
CA ASN A 130 51.23 19.54 -9.21
C ASN A 130 51.43 18.70 -10.49
N ALA A 131 51.62 19.33 -11.66
CA ALA A 131 51.85 18.66 -12.95
C ALA A 131 53.15 19.12 -13.63
N SER A 132 53.78 18.23 -14.40
CA SER A 132 54.98 18.50 -15.20
C SER A 132 55.03 17.62 -16.45
N LEU A 133 55.34 18.20 -17.61
CA LEU A 133 55.54 17.50 -18.88
C LEU A 133 56.98 16.99 -19.02
N VAL A 134 57.16 15.88 -19.74
CA VAL A 134 58.45 15.37 -20.21
C VAL A 134 58.27 14.88 -21.64
N GLU A 135 59.15 15.30 -22.55
CA GLU A 135 59.35 14.69 -23.86
C GLU A 135 60.41 13.58 -23.73
N GLU A 136 60.22 12.44 -24.40
CA GLU A 136 61.29 11.44 -24.56
C GLU A 136 61.55 11.12 -26.03
N ASN A 137 62.77 10.62 -26.28
CA ASN A 137 63.48 10.72 -27.54
C ASN A 137 63.87 9.32 -28.07
N GLU A 138 64.14 9.19 -29.37
CA GLU A 138 64.48 7.90 -29.98
C GLU A 138 65.81 7.34 -29.48
N SER A 139 65.85 6.03 -29.21
CA SER A 139 67.06 5.23 -29.40
C SER A 139 66.70 3.79 -29.78
N ASN A 140 67.30 3.30 -30.87
CA ASN A 140 67.02 1.98 -31.41
C ASN A 140 67.96 0.92 -30.81
N VAL A 141 67.41 -0.21 -30.37
CA VAL A 141 68.18 -1.43 -30.09
C VAL A 141 67.68 -2.52 -31.02
N VAL A 142 68.53 -2.94 -31.96
CA VAL A 142 68.26 -4.05 -32.88
C VAL A 142 68.54 -5.37 -32.17
N VAL A 143 67.59 -6.30 -32.23
CA VAL A 143 67.78 -7.71 -31.84
C VAL A 143 67.34 -8.56 -33.02
N ASP A 144 68.30 -9.21 -33.67
CA ASP A 144 68.01 -10.13 -34.77
C ASP A 144 67.30 -11.39 -34.25
N ALA A 145 66.25 -11.82 -34.96
CA ALA A 145 65.47 -13.01 -34.61
C ALA A 145 65.62 -14.08 -35.72
N GLU A 146 66.00 -15.30 -35.32
CA GLU A 146 66.17 -16.41 -36.25
C GLU A 146 64.83 -16.88 -36.88
N PRO A 147 64.81 -17.32 -38.15
CA PRO A 147 63.58 -17.68 -38.84
C PRO A 147 63.02 -19.04 -38.40
N ILE A 148 61.85 -19.03 -37.74
CA ILE A 148 61.16 -20.24 -37.26
C ILE A 148 60.55 -21.04 -38.44
N GLY A 149 61.35 -21.92 -39.04
CA GLY A 149 61.02 -22.73 -40.22
C GLY A 149 60.04 -23.90 -39.98
N PHE A 150 58.85 -23.66 -39.43
CA PHE A 150 57.88 -24.73 -39.13
C PHE A 150 56.81 -24.98 -40.22
N CYS A 151 56.32 -23.93 -40.89
CA CYS A 151 55.07 -24.00 -41.66
C CYS A 151 55.16 -24.69 -43.04
N HIS A 152 56.33 -25.08 -43.55
CA HIS A 152 56.44 -25.64 -44.91
C HIS A 152 56.08 -27.14 -45.00
N LYS A 153 56.15 -27.91 -43.90
CA LYS A 153 56.03 -29.39 -43.97
C LYS A 153 54.64 -29.97 -43.68
N HIS A 154 53.79 -29.26 -42.92
CA HIS A 154 52.47 -29.75 -42.50
C HIS A 154 51.26 -28.89 -42.95
N GLY A 155 51.47 -27.78 -43.65
CA GLY A 155 50.39 -26.87 -44.07
C GLY A 155 49.25 -27.56 -44.86
N LYS A 156 49.57 -28.55 -45.72
CA LYS A 156 48.56 -29.34 -46.43
C LYS A 156 47.67 -30.16 -45.49
N VAL A 157 48.25 -30.77 -44.44
CA VAL A 157 47.52 -31.60 -43.47
C VAL A 157 46.58 -30.74 -42.61
N ILE A 158 47.07 -29.59 -42.16
CA ILE A 158 46.28 -28.62 -41.39
C ILE A 158 45.12 -28.09 -42.26
N ALA A 159 45.38 -27.71 -43.51
CA ALA A 159 44.33 -27.28 -44.44
C ALA A 159 43.26 -28.36 -44.68
N THR A 160 43.65 -29.63 -44.86
CA THR A 160 42.68 -30.72 -45.00
C THR A 160 41.86 -30.98 -43.73
N LEU A 161 42.46 -30.86 -42.54
CA LEU A 161 41.74 -30.99 -41.27
C LEU A 161 40.74 -29.84 -41.07
N SER A 162 41.15 -28.59 -41.30
CA SER A 162 40.26 -27.43 -41.23
C SER A 162 39.11 -27.53 -42.23
N PHE A 163 39.36 -28.03 -43.44
CA PHE A 163 38.31 -28.26 -44.44
C PHE A 163 37.32 -29.35 -44.00
N LEU A 164 37.80 -30.48 -43.47
CA LEU A 164 36.94 -31.55 -42.95
C LEU A 164 36.10 -31.10 -41.75
N VAL A 165 36.66 -30.29 -40.85
CA VAL A 165 35.93 -29.67 -39.73
C VAL A 165 34.86 -28.69 -40.24
N LEU A 166 35.16 -27.89 -41.25
CA LEU A 166 34.19 -26.97 -41.87
C LEU A 166 33.02 -27.74 -42.51
N VAL A 167 33.31 -28.80 -43.28
CA VAL A 167 32.29 -29.68 -43.89
C VAL A 167 31.44 -30.34 -42.81
N ALA A 168 32.05 -30.89 -41.75
CA ALA A 168 31.33 -31.46 -40.63
C ALA A 168 30.38 -30.42 -39.98
N PHE A 169 30.86 -29.21 -39.71
CA PHE A 169 30.06 -28.14 -39.12
C PHE A 169 28.87 -27.74 -40.02
N VAL A 170 29.07 -27.62 -41.33
CA VAL A 170 28.00 -27.34 -42.30
C VAL A 170 26.98 -28.49 -42.37
N THR A 171 27.41 -29.76 -42.31
CA THR A 171 26.47 -30.90 -42.25
C THR A 171 25.65 -30.92 -40.96
N ILE A 172 26.25 -30.55 -39.82
CA ILE A 172 25.53 -30.46 -38.53
C ILE A 172 24.55 -29.27 -38.55
N MET A 173 24.94 -28.12 -39.09
CA MET A 173 24.05 -26.96 -39.26
C MET A 173 22.86 -27.28 -40.18
N THR A 174 23.10 -27.94 -41.32
CA THR A 174 22.01 -28.30 -42.25
C THR A 174 21.08 -29.37 -41.69
N LEU A 175 21.59 -30.36 -40.95
CA LEU A 175 20.76 -31.36 -40.26
C LEU A 175 19.94 -30.76 -39.11
N THR A 176 20.49 -29.82 -38.34
CA THR A 176 19.76 -29.12 -37.27
C THR A 176 18.71 -28.15 -37.83
N LEU A 177 19.03 -27.38 -38.87
CA LEU A 177 18.06 -26.54 -39.58
C LEU A 177 16.93 -27.37 -40.21
N LYS A 178 17.22 -28.54 -40.79
CA LYS A 178 16.18 -29.44 -41.33
C LYS A 178 15.23 -29.91 -40.24
N ARG A 179 15.73 -30.32 -39.07
CA ARG A 179 14.89 -30.67 -37.91
C ARG A 179 14.05 -29.51 -37.40
N ILE A 180 14.58 -28.28 -37.41
CA ILE A 180 13.83 -27.07 -37.01
C ILE A 180 12.70 -26.78 -38.02
N ILE A 181 12.94 -26.96 -39.31
CA ILE A 181 11.92 -26.79 -40.36
C ILE A 181 10.85 -27.89 -40.29
N GLU A 182 11.25 -29.14 -40.09
CA GLU A 182 10.32 -30.27 -39.89
C GLU A 182 9.46 -30.08 -38.62
N ALA A 183 10.05 -29.58 -37.52
CA ALA A 183 9.30 -29.21 -36.32
C ALA A 183 8.36 -28.00 -36.51
N ARG A 184 8.68 -27.07 -37.43
CA ARG A 184 7.84 -25.89 -37.72
C ARG A 184 6.70 -26.19 -38.71
N ASN A 185 6.81 -27.27 -39.48
CA ASN A 185 5.73 -27.81 -40.32
C ASN A 185 4.79 -28.76 -39.55
N MET A 186 5.11 -29.10 -38.30
CA MET A 186 4.14 -29.68 -37.38
C MET A 186 3.08 -28.61 -37.09
N SER A 187 1.89 -28.75 -37.68
CA SER A 187 0.77 -27.85 -37.41
C SER A 187 0.47 -27.88 -35.92
N LEU A 188 0.70 -26.77 -35.21
CA LEU A 188 0.20 -26.57 -33.86
C LEU A 188 -1.31 -26.87 -33.90
N PRO A 189 -1.82 -27.83 -33.10
CA PRO A 189 -3.25 -28.01 -33.01
C PRO A 189 -3.83 -26.69 -32.52
N SER A 190 -4.82 -26.15 -33.25
CA SER A 190 -5.60 -25.00 -32.78
C SER A 190 -6.06 -25.30 -31.35
N PRO A 191 -5.99 -24.34 -30.41
CA PRO A 191 -6.31 -24.61 -29.02
C PRO A 191 -7.75 -25.14 -28.93
N VAL A 192 -7.87 -26.44 -28.67
CA VAL A 192 -9.16 -27.09 -28.45
C VAL A 192 -9.74 -26.40 -27.23
N PRO A 193 -10.96 -25.84 -27.30
CA PRO A 193 -11.57 -25.16 -26.15
C PRO A 193 -11.62 -26.14 -24.99
N SER A 194 -10.91 -25.81 -23.91
CA SER A 194 -10.86 -26.64 -22.71
C SER A 194 -12.24 -26.64 -22.06
N PHE A 195 -12.96 -27.75 -22.22
CA PHE A 195 -14.19 -28.01 -21.46
C PHE A 195 -13.91 -28.41 -20.00
N ALA A 196 -12.64 -28.55 -19.59
CA ALA A 196 -12.30 -28.50 -18.17
C ALA A 196 -12.46 -27.05 -17.69
N PRO A 197 -13.30 -26.78 -16.66
CA PRO A 197 -13.56 -25.43 -16.18
C PRO A 197 -12.28 -24.79 -15.65
N SER A 198 -12.11 -23.49 -15.94
CA SER A 198 -11.07 -22.70 -15.28
C SER A 198 -11.35 -22.64 -13.78
N LEU A 199 -10.30 -22.74 -12.96
CA LEU A 199 -10.37 -22.47 -11.53
C LEU A 199 -10.28 -20.98 -11.20
N ALA A 200 -10.00 -20.11 -12.19
CA ALA A 200 -10.26 -18.69 -12.05
C ALA A 200 -11.78 -18.48 -11.97
N PRO A 201 -12.30 -17.76 -10.96
CA PRO A 201 -13.73 -17.49 -10.87
C PRO A 201 -14.21 -16.76 -12.13
N SER A 202 -15.36 -17.16 -12.66
CA SER A 202 -16.02 -16.39 -13.71
C SER A 202 -16.24 -14.96 -13.21
N TYR A 203 -15.88 -13.96 -14.02
CA TYR A 203 -16.08 -12.56 -13.68
C TYR A 203 -17.57 -12.29 -13.43
N ASP A 204 -17.93 -12.19 -12.16
CA ASP A 204 -19.25 -11.82 -11.70
C ASP A 204 -19.32 -10.27 -11.68
N PRO A 205 -20.15 -9.63 -12.53
CA PRO A 205 -20.22 -8.18 -12.65
C PRO A 205 -21.03 -7.50 -11.54
N ARG A 206 -21.64 -8.27 -10.63
CA ARG A 206 -22.49 -7.75 -9.56
C ARG A 206 -21.69 -7.00 -8.47
N PRO A 207 -22.35 -6.15 -7.66
CA PRO A 207 -21.71 -5.50 -6.52
C PRO A 207 -21.06 -6.53 -5.58
N THR A 208 -19.88 -6.20 -5.06
CA THR A 208 -19.12 -7.08 -4.17
C THR A 208 -19.91 -7.38 -2.89
N LEU A 209 -20.75 -6.44 -2.41
CA LEU A 209 -21.65 -6.66 -1.28
C LEU A 209 -22.65 -7.80 -1.56
N GLU A 210 -23.31 -7.80 -2.72
CA GLU A 210 -24.27 -8.86 -3.12
C GLU A 210 -23.57 -10.23 -3.19
N ILE A 211 -22.38 -10.27 -3.80
CA ILE A 211 -21.57 -11.50 -3.95
C ILE A 211 -21.12 -12.02 -2.57
N VAL A 212 -20.74 -11.13 -1.65
CA VAL A 212 -20.37 -11.47 -0.27
C VAL A 212 -21.59 -12.00 0.49
N GLN A 213 -22.73 -11.31 0.40
CA GLN A 213 -23.99 -11.68 1.05
C GLN A 213 -24.55 -13.03 0.58
N GLU A 214 -24.63 -13.28 -0.73
CA GLU A 214 -25.08 -14.55 -1.30
C GLU A 214 -24.16 -15.72 -0.89
N ARG A 215 -22.85 -15.47 -0.86
CA ARG A 215 -21.84 -16.46 -0.48
C ARG A 215 -21.80 -16.72 1.04
N GLY A 216 -22.26 -15.77 1.85
CA GLY A 216 -22.29 -15.86 3.31
C GLY A 216 -20.93 -15.76 3.99
N THR A 217 -19.86 -15.41 3.27
CA THR A 217 -18.48 -15.29 3.80
C THR A 217 -17.74 -14.11 3.17
N LEU A 218 -16.87 -13.45 3.94
CA LEU A 218 -15.96 -12.39 3.49
C LEU A 218 -14.56 -12.97 3.22
N ARG A 219 -14.09 -12.92 1.96
CA ARG A 219 -12.75 -13.33 1.54
C ARG A 219 -11.76 -12.21 1.78
N CYS A 220 -11.16 -12.20 2.96
CA CYS A 220 -10.25 -11.14 3.40
C CYS A 220 -8.80 -11.50 3.08
N GLY A 221 -8.13 -10.70 2.24
CA GLY A 221 -6.71 -10.88 1.93
C GLY A 221 -5.81 -10.42 3.07
N LEU A 222 -5.05 -11.34 3.66
CA LEU A 222 -4.17 -11.13 4.82
C LEU A 222 -2.77 -11.71 4.54
N VAL A 223 -1.71 -11.08 5.04
CA VAL A 223 -0.35 -11.68 4.98
C VAL A 223 -0.22 -12.83 5.98
N SER A 224 0.72 -13.76 5.73
CA SER A 224 0.84 -15.06 6.42
C SER A 224 0.98 -15.03 7.95
N PHE A 225 1.30 -13.88 8.53
CA PHE A 225 1.47 -13.64 9.98
C PHE A 225 0.36 -12.75 10.58
N GLN A 226 -0.77 -12.61 9.90
CA GLN A 226 -1.92 -11.77 10.28
C GLN A 226 -3.26 -12.55 10.28
N PHE A 227 -3.25 -13.82 10.69
CA PHE A 227 -4.46 -14.63 10.85
C PHE A 227 -5.10 -14.45 12.24
N GLU A 228 -5.80 -15.47 12.74
CA GLU A 228 -6.68 -15.42 13.92
C GLU A 228 -6.09 -14.67 15.13
N GLY A 229 -6.95 -13.92 15.81
CA GLY A 229 -6.57 -13.10 16.97
C GLY A 229 -5.79 -11.83 16.65
N THR A 230 -5.21 -11.68 15.45
CA THR A 230 -4.41 -10.49 15.12
C THR A 230 -5.26 -9.26 14.82
N PHE A 231 -4.65 -8.08 14.98
CA PHE A 231 -5.22 -6.78 14.64
C PHE A 231 -5.88 -6.74 13.24
N CYS A 232 -5.17 -7.12 12.18
CA CYS A 232 -5.71 -7.09 10.81
C CYS A 232 -6.82 -8.13 10.58
N PHE A 233 -6.78 -9.28 11.26
CA PHE A 233 -7.89 -10.25 11.22
C PHE A 233 -9.14 -9.69 11.91
N LYS A 234 -9.02 -9.05 13.08
CA LYS A 234 -10.14 -8.35 13.75
C LYS A 234 -10.76 -7.28 12.87
N LEU A 235 -9.97 -6.58 12.05
CA LEU A 235 -10.50 -5.64 11.05
C LEU A 235 -11.36 -6.34 9.98
N CYS A 236 -10.96 -7.54 9.51
CA CYS A 236 -11.84 -8.36 8.66
C CYS A 236 -13.14 -8.77 9.37
N GLN A 237 -13.07 -9.15 10.65
CA GLN A 237 -14.26 -9.47 11.46
C GLN A 237 -15.20 -8.27 11.59
N ALA A 238 -14.65 -7.05 11.74
CA ALA A 238 -15.45 -5.83 11.84
C ALA A 238 -16.19 -5.52 10.53
N ILE A 239 -15.59 -5.84 9.38
CA ILE A 239 -16.23 -5.74 8.07
C ILE A 239 -17.32 -6.81 7.92
N ALA A 240 -17.05 -8.07 8.29
CA ALA A 240 -18.03 -9.16 8.22
C ALA A 240 -19.24 -8.93 9.17
N ALA A 241 -19.02 -8.32 10.34
CA ALA A 241 -20.09 -7.91 11.25
C ALA A 241 -21.07 -6.90 10.62
N VAL A 242 -20.62 -6.08 9.66
CA VAL A 242 -21.44 -5.07 8.96
C VAL A 242 -22.00 -5.60 7.64
N ALA A 243 -21.20 -6.32 6.85
CA ALA A 243 -21.61 -6.82 5.53
C ALA A 243 -22.44 -8.11 5.58
N LEU A 244 -22.34 -8.90 6.66
CA LEU A 244 -22.94 -10.23 6.81
C LEU A 244 -23.71 -10.44 8.11
N ASN A 245 -23.76 -9.44 9.00
CA ASN A 245 -24.29 -9.59 10.37
C ASN A 245 -23.68 -10.78 11.13
N ASN A 246 -22.40 -11.09 10.87
CA ASN A 246 -21.66 -12.18 11.49
C ASN A 246 -20.14 -11.86 11.52
N PRO A 247 -19.51 -11.60 12.68
CA PRO A 247 -18.08 -11.30 12.76
C PRO A 247 -17.17 -12.49 12.46
N ASP A 248 -17.69 -13.72 12.50
CA ASP A 248 -16.91 -14.95 12.32
C ASP A 248 -16.98 -15.49 10.88
N ALA A 249 -17.75 -14.83 10.00
CA ALA A 249 -17.90 -15.18 8.58
C ALA A 249 -16.73 -14.69 7.70
N VAL A 250 -15.49 -15.02 8.07
CA VAL A 250 -14.26 -14.53 7.40
C VAL A 250 -13.44 -15.69 6.81
N ASP A 251 -13.48 -15.82 5.49
CA ASP A 251 -12.54 -16.64 4.71
C ASP A 251 -11.19 -15.92 4.62
N SER A 252 -10.21 -16.31 5.43
CA SER A 252 -8.87 -15.71 5.40
C SER A 252 -8.04 -16.24 4.23
N VAL A 253 -7.64 -15.36 3.30
CA VAL A 253 -6.84 -15.71 2.12
C VAL A 253 -5.40 -15.21 2.30
N ASN A 254 -4.44 -16.14 2.27
CA ASN A 254 -3.01 -15.82 2.38
C ASN A 254 -2.52 -15.05 1.14
N ALA A 255 -2.22 -13.77 1.33
CA ALA A 255 -1.85 -12.82 0.28
C ALA A 255 -0.46 -12.26 0.57
N THR A 256 0.57 -12.78 -0.11
CA THR A 256 1.95 -12.29 0.05
C THR A 256 2.11 -10.84 -0.43
N ALA A 257 3.22 -10.19 -0.05
CA ALA A 257 3.52 -8.82 -0.45
C ALA A 257 3.48 -8.60 -1.98
N GLU A 258 3.84 -9.64 -2.75
CA GLU A 258 3.80 -9.68 -4.21
C GLU A 258 2.43 -10.10 -4.76
N ALA A 259 1.76 -11.09 -4.17
CA ALA A 259 0.53 -11.65 -4.72
C ALA A 259 -0.75 -10.85 -4.38
N ARG A 260 -0.74 -10.03 -3.31
CA ARG A 260 -1.94 -9.37 -2.77
C ARG A 260 -2.77 -8.56 -3.78
N PHE A 261 -2.12 -7.80 -4.65
CA PHE A 261 -2.83 -6.99 -5.66
C PHE A 261 -3.33 -7.84 -6.83
N VAL A 262 -2.55 -8.85 -7.25
CA VAL A 262 -2.98 -9.86 -8.23
C VAL A 262 -4.24 -10.59 -7.75
N LEU A 263 -4.23 -11.12 -6.52
CA LEU A 263 -5.38 -11.83 -5.91
C LEU A 263 -6.63 -10.94 -5.80
N LEU A 264 -6.46 -9.66 -5.46
CA LEU A 264 -7.56 -8.70 -5.36
C LEU A 264 -8.16 -8.35 -6.74
N LYS A 265 -7.30 -8.20 -7.76
CA LYS A 265 -7.67 -7.96 -9.17
C LYS A 265 -8.35 -9.18 -9.80
N GLU A 266 -7.86 -10.39 -9.51
CA GLU A 266 -8.42 -11.67 -9.95
C GLU A 266 -9.67 -12.10 -9.15
N ARG A 267 -10.15 -11.25 -8.23
CA ARG A 267 -11.34 -11.48 -7.39
C ARG A 267 -11.24 -12.76 -6.54
N ALA A 268 -10.02 -13.19 -6.21
CA ALA A 268 -9.76 -14.22 -5.21
C ALA A 268 -10.02 -13.71 -3.78
N THR A 269 -9.92 -12.39 -3.56
CA THR A 269 -10.35 -11.71 -2.33
C THR A 269 -11.32 -10.57 -2.64
N ASP A 270 -12.18 -10.22 -1.69
CA ASP A 270 -13.10 -9.08 -1.84
C ASP A 270 -12.39 -7.76 -1.48
N LEU A 271 -11.44 -7.83 -0.54
CA LEU A 271 -10.51 -6.76 -0.18
C LEU A 271 -9.13 -7.32 0.21
N HIS A 272 -8.16 -6.44 0.43
CA HIS A 272 -6.95 -6.74 1.20
C HIS A 272 -6.91 -5.89 2.47
N ALA A 273 -6.86 -6.55 3.62
CA ALA A 273 -6.72 -5.94 4.94
C ALA A 273 -5.33 -6.13 5.56
N GLY A 274 -4.45 -6.87 4.87
CA GLY A 274 -3.13 -7.29 5.37
C GLY A 274 -2.06 -6.20 5.50
N GLY A 275 -2.45 -4.94 5.69
CA GLY A 275 -1.53 -3.80 5.78
C GLY A 275 -0.82 -3.49 4.46
N ALA A 276 -1.58 -3.02 3.45
CA ALA A 276 -0.97 -2.38 2.29
C ALA A 276 -0.79 -0.88 2.54
N THR A 277 0.41 -0.36 2.33
CA THR A 277 0.63 1.09 2.27
C THR A 277 -0.22 1.70 1.16
N HIS A 278 -0.99 2.72 1.50
CA HIS A 278 -1.58 3.64 0.53
C HIS A 278 -0.44 4.49 -0.06
N THR A 279 -0.28 4.41 -1.38
CA THR A 279 0.70 5.21 -2.15
C THR A 279 0.04 5.70 -3.43
N ILE A 280 0.46 6.85 -3.97
CA ILE A 280 -0.06 7.35 -5.26
C ILE A 280 0.18 6.34 -6.40
N GLU A 281 1.35 5.66 -6.44
CA GLU A 281 1.63 4.57 -7.39
C GLU A 281 0.56 3.49 -7.37
N ARG A 282 0.30 2.89 -6.21
CA ARG A 282 -0.68 1.81 -6.03
C ARG A 282 -2.14 2.25 -6.30
N GLU A 283 -2.46 3.51 -6.08
CA GLU A 283 -3.80 4.05 -6.36
C GLU A 283 -4.03 4.29 -7.86
N VAL A 284 -2.99 4.64 -8.62
CA VAL A 284 -3.09 5.00 -10.05
C VAL A 284 -2.71 3.86 -11.00
N ASN A 285 -1.61 3.15 -10.72
CA ASN A 285 -1.03 2.10 -11.56
C ASN A 285 -0.07 1.21 -10.75
N GLU A 286 -0.62 0.29 -9.96
CA GLU A 286 0.14 -0.60 -9.08
C GLU A 286 1.11 -1.50 -9.87
N GLY A 287 2.38 -1.55 -9.44
CA GLY A 287 3.47 -2.10 -10.23
C GLY A 287 3.44 -3.61 -10.51
N THR A 288 2.77 -4.44 -9.69
CA THR A 288 2.66 -5.88 -9.96
C THR A 288 1.53 -6.23 -10.94
N THR A 289 0.49 -5.40 -11.01
CA THR A 289 -0.73 -5.68 -11.80
C THR A 289 -0.94 -4.76 -13.00
N GLY A 290 -0.28 -3.59 -13.05
CA GLY A 290 -0.56 -2.53 -14.00
C GLY A 290 -1.97 -1.96 -13.83
N SER A 291 -2.40 -1.68 -12.60
CA SER A 291 -3.81 -1.37 -12.31
C SER A 291 -4.01 -0.46 -11.09
N PRO A 292 -4.99 0.46 -11.12
CA PRO A 292 -5.39 1.23 -9.95
C PRO A 292 -6.11 0.36 -8.92
N PHE A 293 -6.03 0.76 -7.65
CA PHE A 293 -6.80 0.23 -6.52
C PHE A 293 -7.33 1.38 -5.66
N THR A 294 -8.52 1.21 -5.09
CA THR A 294 -9.08 2.19 -4.16
C THR A 294 -8.67 1.84 -2.73
N PHE A 295 -8.19 2.84 -1.99
CA PHE A 295 -7.74 2.70 -0.61
C PHE A 295 -8.74 3.37 0.36
N SER A 296 -8.92 2.79 1.53
CA SER A 296 -9.65 3.43 2.63
C SER A 296 -8.85 4.59 3.24
N THR A 297 -9.50 5.35 4.13
CA THR A 297 -8.77 6.07 5.18
C THR A 297 -7.76 5.11 5.85
N PRO A 298 -6.49 5.50 6.06
CA PRO A 298 -5.50 4.64 6.74
C PRO A 298 -5.98 4.22 8.13
N PHE A 299 -5.97 2.91 8.39
CA PHE A 299 -6.38 2.33 9.67
C PHE A 299 -5.21 2.20 10.66
N TYR A 300 -3.97 2.31 10.20
CA TYR A 300 -2.76 2.28 11.03
C TYR A 300 -1.59 2.96 10.29
N TYR A 301 -0.89 3.88 10.94
CA TYR A 301 0.34 4.49 10.45
C TYR A 301 1.55 3.69 10.98
N ASP A 302 2.22 2.99 10.07
CA ASP A 302 3.39 2.15 10.32
C ASP A 302 4.65 2.77 9.67
N GLY A 303 5.76 2.04 9.76
CA GLY A 303 6.84 2.15 8.79
C GLY A 303 7.94 1.12 9.00
N MET A 304 8.85 1.08 8.03
CA MET A 304 10.05 0.27 8.06
C MET A 304 10.93 0.64 9.25
N VAL A 305 11.31 -0.38 10.02
CA VAL A 305 12.38 -0.36 11.02
C VAL A 305 13.44 -1.41 10.65
N PHE A 306 14.62 -1.32 11.27
CA PHE A 306 15.63 -2.37 11.20
C PHE A 306 15.54 -3.26 12.45
N ALA A 307 15.68 -4.57 12.28
CA ALA A 307 15.64 -5.55 13.37
C ALA A 307 16.71 -6.64 13.21
N GLY A 308 17.14 -7.25 14.31
CA GLY A 308 18.24 -8.21 14.32
C GLY A 308 19.14 -8.04 15.54
N ASN A 309 20.44 -8.29 15.36
CA ASN A 309 21.43 -8.03 16.38
C ASN A 309 21.60 -6.51 16.59
N ALA A 310 21.54 -6.05 17.84
CA ALA A 310 21.55 -4.63 18.19
C ALA A 310 22.69 -3.81 17.53
N THR A 311 23.91 -4.35 17.45
CA THR A 311 25.04 -3.65 16.82
C THR A 311 24.80 -3.44 15.32
N PHE A 312 24.32 -4.46 14.61
CA PHE A 312 24.03 -4.34 13.18
C PHE A 312 22.75 -3.54 12.89
N VAL A 313 21.77 -3.53 13.79
CA VAL A 313 20.63 -2.59 13.73
C VAL A 313 21.16 -1.15 13.75
N THR A 314 21.94 -0.74 14.75
CA THR A 314 22.53 0.61 14.78
C THR A 314 23.40 0.92 13.55
N CYS A 315 24.16 -0.06 13.03
CA CYS A 315 24.89 0.10 11.76
C CYS A 315 23.96 0.44 10.59
N ALA A 316 22.80 -0.23 10.47
CA ALA A 316 21.82 0.07 9.43
C ALA A 316 21.12 1.43 9.67
N GLU A 317 20.77 1.73 10.93
CA GLU A 317 20.07 2.97 11.30
C GLU A 317 20.88 4.25 11.06
N GLU A 318 22.21 4.15 11.13
CA GLU A 318 23.18 5.19 10.76
C GLU A 318 23.73 5.05 9.32
N GLN A 319 23.34 3.99 8.60
CA GLN A 319 23.89 3.60 7.29
C GLN A 319 25.43 3.41 7.28
N ARG A 320 26.02 3.12 8.44
CA ARG A 320 27.46 2.95 8.72
C ARG A 320 27.98 1.65 8.09
N ARG A 321 29.18 1.67 7.47
CA ARG A 321 29.70 0.56 6.63
C ARG A 321 31.18 0.21 6.89
N PHE A 322 31.73 0.67 8.00
CA PHE A 322 33.13 0.47 8.41
C PHE A 322 33.22 -0.10 9.83
N ASN A 323 34.41 -0.51 10.26
CA ASN A 323 34.65 -1.22 11.52
C ASN A 323 33.73 -2.44 11.69
N GLU A 324 33.05 -2.60 12.82
CA GLU A 324 32.06 -3.67 13.06
C GLU A 324 30.95 -3.70 12.00
N CYS A 325 30.56 -2.55 11.46
CA CYS A 325 29.54 -2.43 10.43
C CYS A 325 30.00 -2.85 9.03
N SER A 326 31.28 -3.22 8.83
CA SER A 326 31.79 -3.74 7.55
C SER A 326 31.14 -5.06 7.11
N ARG A 327 30.47 -5.77 8.04
CA ARG A 327 29.69 -6.99 7.80
C ARG A 327 28.17 -6.76 7.67
N LEU A 328 27.69 -5.52 7.62
CA LEU A 328 26.25 -5.23 7.50
C LEU A 328 25.68 -5.83 6.20
N PHE A 329 24.69 -6.71 6.33
CA PHE A 329 23.98 -7.30 5.21
C PHE A 329 22.49 -7.50 5.55
N ILE A 330 21.60 -6.89 4.76
CA ILE A 330 20.19 -6.70 5.09
C ILE A 330 19.30 -7.68 4.31
N CYS A 331 18.37 -8.37 4.98
CA CYS A 331 17.24 -9.03 4.32
C CYS A 331 16.06 -8.06 4.21
N VAL A 332 15.38 -8.03 3.05
CA VAL A 332 14.18 -7.22 2.83
C VAL A 332 13.21 -7.94 1.89
N ALA A 333 11.91 -7.87 2.16
CA ALA A 333 10.89 -8.50 1.32
C ALA A 333 10.68 -7.73 0.02
N LYS A 334 10.45 -8.44 -1.10
CA LYS A 334 10.07 -7.81 -2.38
C LYS A 334 8.61 -7.31 -2.37
N SER A 335 8.32 -6.36 -3.26
CA SER A 335 7.00 -5.72 -3.39
C SER A 335 6.51 -5.04 -2.10
N THR A 336 7.45 -4.44 -1.35
CA THR A 336 7.19 -3.56 -0.22
C THR A 336 7.88 -2.21 -0.38
N THR A 337 7.40 -1.22 0.37
CA THR A 337 8.01 0.10 0.59
C THR A 337 9.31 0.03 1.40
N ASP A 338 9.53 -1.07 2.16
CA ASP A 338 10.81 -1.36 2.80
C ASP A 338 11.93 -1.52 1.73
N LEU A 339 11.66 -2.28 0.67
CA LEU A 339 12.61 -2.48 -0.43
C LEU A 339 12.87 -1.19 -1.20
N GLU A 340 11.89 -0.31 -1.35
CA GLU A 340 12.09 1.02 -1.94
C GLU A 340 13.06 1.84 -1.08
N TYR A 341 12.86 1.88 0.25
CA TYR A 341 13.78 2.56 1.15
C TYR A 341 15.19 1.96 1.09
N VAL A 342 15.32 0.63 1.20
CA VAL A 342 16.61 -0.07 1.21
C VAL A 342 17.35 0.15 -0.10
N SER A 343 16.68 0.04 -1.26
CA SER A 343 17.29 0.20 -2.58
C SER A 343 17.77 1.63 -2.84
N ASN A 344 17.10 2.64 -2.27
CA ASN A 344 17.48 4.05 -2.42
C ASN A 344 18.67 4.46 -1.52
N HIS A 345 18.96 3.72 -0.45
CA HIS A 345 20.02 4.07 0.51
C HIS A 345 21.22 3.11 0.52
N PHE A 346 21.02 1.83 0.21
CA PHE A 346 22.05 0.79 0.26
C PHE A 346 22.39 0.29 -1.14
N THR A 347 23.66 -0.02 -1.39
CA THR A 347 24.06 -0.62 -2.66
C THR A 347 23.53 -2.05 -2.76
N PRO A 348 23.17 -2.58 -3.95
CA PRO A 348 22.67 -3.95 -4.11
C PRO A 348 23.63 -5.07 -3.64
N SER A 349 24.86 -4.73 -3.28
CA SER A 349 25.84 -5.62 -2.64
C SER A 349 25.70 -5.75 -1.12
N LEU A 350 24.78 -5.01 -0.49
CA LEU A 350 24.58 -4.92 0.96
C LEU A 350 23.21 -5.44 1.43
N PHE A 351 22.38 -5.93 0.51
CA PHE A 351 21.10 -6.53 0.84
C PHE A 351 20.75 -7.71 -0.06
N VAL A 352 19.81 -8.54 0.40
CA VAL A 352 19.20 -9.64 -0.34
C VAL A 352 17.68 -9.52 -0.28
N THR A 353 17.03 -9.76 -1.40
CA THR A 353 15.57 -9.78 -1.48
C THR A 353 15.00 -11.16 -1.17
N THR A 354 13.86 -11.19 -0.47
CA THR A 354 13.08 -12.38 -0.14
C THR A 354 11.66 -12.26 -0.71
N ALA A 355 10.91 -13.35 -0.79
CA ALA A 355 9.51 -13.35 -1.21
C ALA A 355 8.51 -13.01 -0.09
N SER A 356 8.93 -13.05 1.18
CA SER A 356 8.09 -12.71 2.32
C SER A 356 8.89 -12.25 3.54
N MET A 357 8.24 -11.55 4.47
CA MET A 357 8.85 -11.20 5.76
C MET A 357 9.24 -12.44 6.58
N THR A 358 8.47 -13.53 6.48
CA THR A 358 8.81 -14.83 7.09
C THR A 358 10.13 -15.36 6.53
N GLU A 359 10.33 -15.33 5.20
CA GLU A 359 11.59 -15.74 4.58
C GLU A 359 12.76 -14.78 4.95
N SER A 360 12.51 -13.50 5.18
CA SER A 360 13.54 -12.58 5.73
C SER A 360 14.00 -13.00 7.13
N ILE A 361 13.08 -13.44 7.99
CA ILE A 361 13.40 -13.99 9.32
C ILE A 361 14.16 -15.32 9.16
N GLU A 362 13.70 -16.22 8.28
CA GLU A 362 14.40 -17.49 8.01
C GLU A 362 15.83 -17.27 7.50
N PHE A 363 16.06 -16.30 6.60
CA PHE A 363 17.40 -15.96 6.13
C PHE A 363 18.27 -15.40 7.25
N TYR A 364 17.71 -14.55 8.13
CA TYR A 364 18.41 -14.04 9.31
C TYR A 364 18.81 -15.17 10.27
N SER A 365 17.88 -16.05 10.63
CA SER A 365 18.13 -17.19 11.53
C SER A 365 19.03 -18.28 10.92
N ASN A 366 19.39 -18.17 9.63
CA ASN A 366 20.36 -19.02 8.93
C ASN A 366 21.65 -18.25 8.53
N ASP A 367 21.98 -17.15 9.22
CA ASP A 367 23.18 -16.32 8.99
C ASP A 367 23.35 -15.76 7.55
N ARG A 368 22.28 -15.75 6.74
CA ARG A 368 22.31 -15.23 5.36
C ARG A 368 22.24 -13.70 5.30
N CYS A 369 21.83 -13.07 6.40
CA CYS A 369 21.82 -11.64 6.66
C CYS A 369 21.87 -11.43 8.18
N ASN A 370 22.28 -10.24 8.65
CA ASN A 370 22.37 -9.92 10.09
C ASN A 370 21.45 -8.76 10.52
N VAL A 371 20.67 -8.22 9.58
CA VAL A 371 19.57 -7.29 9.80
C VAL A 371 18.41 -7.69 8.90
N VAL A 372 17.18 -7.55 9.40
CA VAL A 372 15.96 -7.54 8.61
C VAL A 372 15.43 -6.11 8.55
N ALA A 373 15.10 -5.63 7.36
CA ALA A 373 14.38 -4.39 7.14
C ALA A 373 12.90 -4.70 6.88
N GLY A 374 12.01 -4.07 7.63
CA GLY A 374 10.58 -4.34 7.50
C GLY A 374 9.67 -3.46 8.36
N SER A 375 8.41 -3.36 7.93
CA SER A 375 7.25 -2.88 8.70
C SER A 375 7.32 -3.28 10.19
N ARG A 376 7.22 -2.29 11.08
CA ARG A 376 7.23 -2.47 12.54
C ARG A 376 6.05 -3.34 12.99
N LEU A 377 4.86 -3.13 12.43
CA LEU A 377 3.69 -4.00 12.62
C LEU A 377 3.98 -5.45 12.23
N GLY A 378 4.58 -5.69 11.06
CA GLY A 378 4.92 -7.04 10.59
C GLY A 378 5.92 -7.75 11.50
N LEU A 379 6.96 -7.05 11.95
CA LEU A 379 7.98 -7.60 12.85
C LEU A 379 7.42 -7.90 14.26
N PHE A 380 6.54 -7.06 14.80
CA PHE A 380 5.84 -7.36 16.06
C PHE A 380 4.93 -8.58 15.95
N ASN A 381 4.20 -8.71 14.84
CA ASN A 381 3.33 -9.87 14.59
C ASN A 381 4.13 -11.16 14.45
N LEU A 382 5.26 -11.12 13.73
CA LEU A 382 6.16 -12.27 13.59
C LEU A 382 6.83 -12.65 14.91
N LYS A 383 7.26 -11.68 15.73
CA LYS A 383 7.82 -11.95 17.05
C LYS A 383 6.79 -12.57 18.00
N TYR A 384 5.52 -12.16 17.94
CA TYR A 384 4.43 -12.77 18.72
C TYR A 384 4.02 -14.16 18.23
N THR A 385 4.01 -14.41 16.92
CA THR A 385 3.60 -15.71 16.35
C THR A 385 4.72 -16.75 16.34
N ASN A 386 5.98 -16.34 16.50
CA ASN A 386 7.16 -17.19 16.39
C ASN A 386 8.13 -16.98 17.57
N ASP A 387 7.64 -17.08 18.81
CA ASP A 387 8.45 -17.01 20.04
C ASP A 387 9.68 -17.95 20.02
N ASN A 388 9.68 -19.00 19.19
CA ASN A 388 10.79 -19.96 19.03
C ASN A 388 11.82 -19.61 17.93
N LEU A 389 11.57 -18.62 17.06
CA LEU A 389 12.49 -18.26 15.96
C LEU A 389 13.38 -17.05 16.28
N LEU A 390 12.99 -16.23 17.26
CA LEU A 390 13.61 -14.95 17.59
C LEU A 390 14.03 -14.90 19.06
N ASP A 391 15.29 -15.23 19.32
CA ASP A 391 15.95 -15.16 20.62
C ASP A 391 15.83 -13.77 21.29
N GLU A 392 16.09 -13.70 22.60
CA GLU A 392 16.10 -12.44 23.36
C GLU A 392 17.05 -11.39 22.76
N SER A 393 18.12 -11.81 22.09
CA SER A 393 19.04 -10.91 21.37
C SER A 393 18.48 -10.26 20.10
N PHE A 394 17.28 -10.65 19.63
CA PHE A 394 16.61 -10.02 18.49
C PHE A 394 15.92 -8.72 18.89
N VAL A 395 16.61 -7.60 18.66
CA VAL A 395 16.13 -6.24 18.89
C VAL A 395 15.40 -5.74 17.64
N ILE A 396 14.31 -5.00 17.84
CA ILE A 396 13.61 -4.24 16.80
C ILE A 396 13.88 -2.76 17.10
N GLY A 397 14.37 -2.01 16.11
CA GLY A 397 14.68 -0.58 16.26
C GLY A 397 13.42 0.27 16.44
N ASP A 398 13.55 1.35 17.20
CA ASP A 398 12.45 2.32 17.43
C ASP A 398 12.41 3.47 16.42
N LYS A 399 13.45 3.61 15.59
CA LYS A 399 13.50 4.63 14.53
C LYS A 399 12.81 4.12 13.27
N THR A 400 11.70 4.76 12.91
CA THR A 400 11.04 4.55 11.62
C THR A 400 11.79 5.28 10.50
N PHE A 401 11.88 4.67 9.31
CA PHE A 401 12.71 5.15 8.19
C PHE A 401 11.95 5.61 6.94
N ASN A 402 10.72 5.13 6.75
CA ASN A 402 9.80 5.58 5.72
C ASN A 402 8.47 6.02 6.40
N ASN A 403 7.42 6.19 5.60
CA ASN A 403 6.08 6.51 6.05
C ASN A 403 5.11 5.50 5.44
N ASP A 404 4.55 4.58 6.23
CA ASP A 404 3.61 3.57 5.74
C ASP A 404 2.18 3.76 6.31
N PRO A 405 1.34 4.65 5.71
CA PRO A 405 -0.09 4.68 6.02
C PRO A 405 -0.77 3.40 5.50
N LEU A 406 -1.05 2.45 6.39
CA LEU A 406 -1.69 1.18 6.07
C LEU A 406 -3.20 1.37 5.95
N ALA A 407 -3.76 0.98 4.81
CA ALA A 407 -5.19 1.09 4.50
C ALA A 407 -5.73 -0.23 3.96
N PHE A 408 -7.07 -0.37 3.94
CA PHE A 408 -7.73 -1.44 3.20
C PHE A 408 -7.60 -1.13 1.70
N ALA A 409 -7.25 -2.13 0.89
CA ALA A 409 -7.28 -2.01 -0.57
C ALA A 409 -8.48 -2.75 -1.15
N THR A 410 -9.16 -2.10 -2.09
CA THR A 410 -10.34 -2.58 -2.81
C THR A 410 -10.16 -2.35 -4.32
N ARG A 411 -10.93 -3.05 -5.16
CA ARG A 411 -10.92 -2.79 -6.60
C ARG A 411 -11.66 -1.47 -6.90
N PRO A 412 -11.22 -0.67 -7.89
CA PRO A 412 -11.85 0.59 -8.23
C PRO A 412 -13.08 0.45 -9.14
N ASP A 413 -13.41 -0.78 -9.56
CA ASP A 413 -14.63 -1.09 -10.32
C ASP A 413 -15.88 -1.19 -9.43
N ASP A 414 -15.71 -1.10 -8.10
CA ASP A 414 -16.79 -1.13 -7.11
C ASP A 414 -16.65 0.01 -6.08
N PRO A 415 -17.17 1.21 -6.38
CA PRO A 415 -17.12 2.35 -5.46
C PRO A 415 -18.08 2.19 -4.27
N GLU A 416 -19.13 1.37 -4.37
CA GLU A 416 -20.06 1.09 -3.28
C GLU A 416 -19.35 0.29 -2.17
N TRP A 417 -18.74 -0.83 -2.55
CA TRP A 417 -17.91 -1.63 -1.66
C TRP A 417 -16.77 -0.82 -1.04
N SER A 418 -16.08 -0.01 -1.84
CA SER A 418 -15.02 0.89 -1.38
C SER A 418 -15.51 1.88 -0.31
N ARG A 419 -16.74 2.43 -0.45
CA ARG A 419 -17.37 3.27 0.57
C ARG A 419 -17.68 2.49 1.85
N ILE A 420 -18.28 1.29 1.75
CA ILE A 420 -18.60 0.43 2.90
C ILE A 420 -17.34 0.18 3.73
N ILE A 421 -16.25 -0.27 3.09
CA ILE A 421 -14.96 -0.56 3.75
C ILE A 421 -14.38 0.69 4.43
N ASN A 422 -14.45 1.86 3.77
CA ASN A 422 -13.99 3.11 4.39
C ASN A 422 -14.84 3.53 5.61
N TRP A 423 -16.17 3.34 5.58
CA TRP A 423 -17.02 3.68 6.72
C TRP A 423 -16.90 2.70 7.88
N VAL A 424 -16.60 1.42 7.64
CA VAL A 424 -16.21 0.50 8.72
C VAL A 424 -14.96 1.02 9.44
N ALA A 425 -13.94 1.48 8.71
CA ALA A 425 -12.75 2.09 9.31
C ALA A 425 -13.09 3.33 10.17
N GLN A 426 -13.89 4.25 9.61
CA GLN A 426 -14.31 5.48 10.29
C GLN A 426 -15.21 5.21 11.51
N VAL A 427 -16.06 4.18 11.49
CA VAL A 427 -16.94 3.83 12.61
C VAL A 427 -16.17 3.17 13.76
N LEU A 428 -15.10 2.41 13.48
CA LEU A 428 -14.18 1.93 14.53
C LEU A 428 -13.48 3.09 15.26
N PHE A 429 -13.06 4.13 14.53
CA PHE A 429 -12.49 5.35 15.11
C PHE A 429 -13.54 6.16 15.90
N PHE A 430 -14.74 6.32 15.33
CA PHE A 430 -15.87 6.99 15.99
C PHE A 430 -16.25 6.28 17.30
N GLY A 431 -16.26 4.95 17.31
CA GLY A 431 -16.52 4.16 18.51
C GLY A 431 -15.53 4.47 19.63
N GLU A 432 -14.23 4.55 19.33
CA GLU A 432 -13.22 4.93 20.34
C GLU A 432 -13.43 6.39 20.79
N ARG A 433 -13.71 7.31 19.85
CA ARG A 433 -13.95 8.73 20.16
C ARG A 433 -15.16 8.97 21.07
N GLN A 434 -16.22 8.17 20.92
CA GLN A 434 -17.49 8.32 21.65
C GLN A 434 -17.60 7.33 22.83
N GLU A 435 -16.51 6.64 23.20
CA GLU A 435 -16.46 5.62 24.25
C GLU A 435 -17.46 4.45 24.06
N ILE A 436 -17.95 4.26 22.83
CA ILE A 436 -18.82 3.13 22.45
C ILE A 436 -17.94 1.88 22.36
N THR A 437 -18.30 0.86 23.13
CA THR A 437 -17.51 -0.36 23.33
C THR A 437 -18.22 -1.61 22.81
N LYS A 438 -17.52 -2.75 22.76
CA LYS A 438 -18.06 -4.05 22.38
C LYS A 438 -19.26 -4.41 23.26
N ASN A 439 -20.42 -4.61 22.64
CA ASN A 439 -21.64 -5.02 23.33
C ASN A 439 -22.42 -6.06 22.52
N LEU A 440 -22.26 -7.32 22.91
CA LEU A 440 -22.89 -8.47 22.23
C LEU A 440 -24.42 -8.51 22.34
N THR A 441 -25.05 -7.67 23.15
CA THR A 441 -26.52 -7.51 23.17
C THR A 441 -27.05 -6.52 22.12
N LEU A 442 -26.17 -5.68 21.58
CA LEU A 442 -26.46 -4.74 20.48
C LEU A 442 -25.90 -5.22 19.14
N CYS A 443 -24.95 -6.16 19.15
CA CYS A 443 -24.47 -6.88 17.98
C CYS A 443 -25.60 -7.71 17.34
N GLN A 444 -26.01 -7.36 16.12
CA GLN A 444 -27.11 -8.03 15.42
C GLN A 444 -26.67 -9.31 14.71
N ASN A 445 -26.31 -10.35 15.47
CA ASN A 445 -26.01 -11.68 14.92
C ASN A 445 -27.29 -12.37 14.40
N SER A 446 -27.58 -12.24 13.10
CA SER A 446 -28.77 -12.79 12.45
C SER A 446 -28.40 -13.97 11.55
N SER A 447 -28.71 -15.19 11.97
CA SER A 447 -28.39 -16.44 11.27
C SER A 447 -29.28 -16.74 10.04
N GLY A 448 -29.70 -15.71 9.31
CA GLY A 448 -30.60 -15.80 8.15
C GLY A 448 -29.96 -15.29 6.86
N THR A 449 -30.66 -15.45 5.74
CA THR A 449 -30.26 -14.88 4.45
C THR A 449 -30.33 -13.36 4.50
N PHE A 450 -29.18 -12.72 4.72
CA PHE A 450 -29.02 -11.28 4.72
C PHE A 450 -28.87 -10.79 3.28
N ASN A 451 -29.87 -10.07 2.79
CA ASN A 451 -29.83 -9.34 1.52
C ASN A 451 -30.33 -7.92 1.81
N ALA A 452 -29.40 -7.06 2.21
CA ALA A 452 -29.65 -5.70 2.66
C ALA A 452 -28.81 -4.75 1.82
N SER A 453 -29.41 -3.65 1.38
CA SER A 453 -28.69 -2.59 0.69
C SER A 453 -27.56 -2.04 1.55
N TRP A 454 -26.47 -1.58 0.92
CA TRP A 454 -25.39 -0.84 1.57
C TRP A 454 -25.87 0.34 2.45
N THR A 455 -27.02 0.93 2.09
CA THR A 455 -27.72 1.99 2.83
C THR A 455 -28.46 1.52 4.08
N GLU A 456 -28.71 0.22 4.22
CA GLU A 456 -29.45 -0.41 5.32
C GLU A 456 -28.52 -1.11 6.34
N LEU A 457 -27.21 -1.19 6.04
CA LEU A 457 -26.23 -1.87 6.89
C LEU A 457 -26.06 -1.16 8.24
N ASN A 458 -26.07 -1.93 9.32
CA ASN A 458 -25.79 -1.41 10.66
C ASN A 458 -24.28 -1.33 10.89
N TYR A 459 -23.66 -0.22 10.48
CA TYR A 459 -22.22 0.01 10.65
C TYR A 459 -21.73 -0.07 12.11
N LEU A 460 -22.60 0.17 13.10
CA LEU A 460 -22.23 0.02 14.51
C LEU A 460 -22.00 -1.45 14.93
N ASN A 461 -22.43 -2.44 14.14
CA ASN A 461 -22.07 -3.84 14.36
C ASN A 461 -20.54 -4.05 14.36
N ALA A 462 -19.77 -3.25 13.61
CA ALA A 462 -18.30 -3.29 13.67
C ALA A 462 -17.79 -3.11 15.12
N VAL A 463 -18.33 -2.12 15.82
CA VAL A 463 -18.00 -1.81 17.22
C VAL A 463 -18.68 -2.79 18.17
N TYR A 464 -19.99 -3.02 18.05
CA TYR A 464 -20.73 -3.85 19.01
C TYR A 464 -20.32 -5.33 18.97
N CYS A 465 -20.01 -5.87 17.79
CA CYS A 465 -19.64 -7.28 17.62
C CYS A 465 -18.15 -7.54 17.89
N VAL A 466 -17.25 -6.64 17.46
CA VAL A 466 -15.79 -6.89 17.53
C VAL A 466 -15.11 -6.04 18.60
N GLY A 467 -15.45 -4.76 18.65
CA GLY A 467 -14.91 -3.73 19.54
C GLY A 467 -14.55 -2.46 18.76
N ASN A 468 -14.38 -1.33 19.44
CA ASN A 468 -13.87 -0.11 18.84
C ASN A 468 -12.35 -0.20 18.52
N TYR A 469 -11.80 0.86 17.93
CA TYR A 469 -10.39 0.88 17.53
C TYR A 469 -9.39 0.63 18.68
N ALA A 470 -9.68 1.07 19.92
CA ALA A 470 -8.87 0.79 21.11
C ALA A 470 -9.04 -0.64 21.60
N GLU A 471 -10.26 -1.18 21.60
CA GLU A 471 -10.53 -2.58 21.97
C GLU A 471 -9.88 -3.54 20.96
N ILE A 472 -9.95 -3.26 19.66
CA ILE A 472 -9.30 -4.06 18.61
C ILE A 472 -7.77 -4.04 18.77
N TYR A 473 -7.18 -2.87 19.04
CA TYR A 473 -5.75 -2.73 19.28
C TYR A 473 -5.31 -3.48 20.55
N SER A 474 -5.95 -3.22 21.69
CA SER A 474 -5.60 -3.76 23.01
C SER A 474 -5.99 -5.22 23.24
N SER A 475 -6.90 -5.79 22.43
CA SER A 475 -7.20 -7.23 22.41
C SER A 475 -6.39 -8.00 21.36
N SER A 476 -5.35 -7.39 20.79
CA SER A 476 -4.40 -8.00 19.85
C SER A 476 -2.97 -8.01 20.44
N GLN A 477 -2.03 -8.64 19.74
CA GLN A 477 -0.60 -8.62 20.05
C GLN A 477 -0.01 -7.21 20.18
N LEU A 478 -0.67 -6.18 19.61
CA LEU A 478 -0.23 -4.79 19.68
C LEU A 478 -0.40 -4.18 21.07
N ALA A 479 -1.14 -4.80 21.99
CA ALA A 479 -1.28 -4.37 23.37
C ALA A 479 0.05 -4.22 24.14
N LYS A 480 1.13 -4.85 23.68
CA LYS A 480 2.48 -4.73 24.24
C LYS A 480 3.22 -3.46 23.80
N TYR A 481 2.68 -2.69 22.85
CA TYR A 481 3.37 -1.61 22.16
C TYR A 481 2.56 -0.31 22.19
N ASP A 482 3.25 0.82 22.31
CA ASP A 482 2.59 2.13 22.22
C ASP A 482 2.12 2.44 20.79
N ARG A 483 1.02 3.19 20.69
CA ARG A 483 0.42 3.70 19.45
C ARG A 483 1.26 4.81 18.76
N GLN A 484 2.45 5.12 19.25
CA GLN A 484 3.39 6.12 18.73
C GLN A 484 2.78 7.53 18.65
N THR A 485 1.76 7.82 19.47
CA THR A 485 0.82 8.96 19.38
C THR A 485 0.02 9.05 18.07
N ILE A 486 0.63 8.81 16.90
CA ILE A 486 -0.01 8.93 15.58
C ILE A 486 -1.16 7.92 15.34
N ASN A 487 -1.14 6.78 16.04
CA ASN A 487 -2.24 5.79 16.02
C ASN A 487 -3.25 5.98 17.17
N THR A 488 -3.38 7.19 17.71
CA THR A 488 -4.42 7.55 18.69
C THR A 488 -5.50 8.43 18.06
N ILE A 489 -6.70 8.47 18.65
CA ILE A 489 -7.79 9.33 18.16
C ILE A 489 -7.42 10.81 18.31
N ASN A 490 -7.53 11.55 17.20
CA ASN A 490 -7.24 12.98 17.17
C ASN A 490 -8.27 13.79 17.99
N ASN A 491 -7.83 14.32 19.13
CA ASN A 491 -8.68 15.10 20.03
C ASN A 491 -8.58 16.64 19.83
N GLY A 492 -8.08 17.10 18.67
CA GLY A 492 -8.13 18.51 18.27
C GLY A 492 -6.83 19.07 17.67
N THR A 493 -5.76 18.27 17.64
CA THR A 493 -4.49 18.62 16.99
C THR A 493 -4.59 18.32 15.49
N ALA A 494 -4.80 19.33 14.64
CA ALA A 494 -4.94 19.14 13.20
C ALA A 494 -3.78 18.31 12.61
N MET A 495 -4.09 17.14 12.05
CA MET A 495 -3.12 16.19 11.50
C MET A 495 -3.43 15.94 10.03
N LEU A 496 -2.70 16.61 9.14
CA LEU A 496 -2.66 16.29 7.72
C LEU A 496 -1.49 15.33 7.48
N TYR A 497 -1.80 14.11 7.03
CA TYR A 497 -0.78 13.12 6.67
C TYR A 497 -0.59 13.10 5.15
N ALA A 498 0.66 13.25 4.70
CA ALA A 498 0.99 13.18 3.27
C ALA A 498 1.12 11.72 2.83
N ILE A 499 0.23 11.26 1.95
CA ILE A 499 0.32 9.93 1.33
C ILE A 499 1.63 9.87 0.51
N PRO A 500 2.48 8.84 0.70
CA PRO A 500 3.72 8.70 -0.06
C PRO A 500 3.47 8.45 -1.55
N ASN A 501 4.38 8.95 -2.40
CA ASN A 501 4.24 8.84 -3.86
C ASN A 501 4.32 7.39 -4.35
N GLY A 502 5.21 6.57 -3.78
CA GLY A 502 5.67 5.31 -4.40
C GLY A 502 6.47 5.55 -5.68
N ASN A 503 6.76 4.48 -6.42
CA ASN A 503 7.58 4.51 -7.62
C ASN A 503 6.80 4.96 -8.87
N LEU A 504 6.49 6.25 -8.95
CA LEU A 504 5.86 6.90 -10.10
C LEU A 504 6.75 6.96 -11.38
N ARG A 505 7.86 6.21 -11.44
CA ARG A 505 8.86 6.26 -12.53
C ARG A 505 8.83 5.06 -13.48
N ASN A 506 7.79 4.23 -13.39
CA ASN A 506 7.60 3.11 -14.31
C ASN A 506 7.09 3.63 -15.66
N ASP A 507 8.00 3.89 -16.61
CA ASP A 507 7.72 4.27 -18.01
C ASP A 507 6.96 3.20 -18.85
N ASN A 508 6.44 2.15 -18.20
CA ASN A 508 5.51 1.21 -18.81
C ASN A 508 4.28 1.99 -19.29
N GLU A 509 3.74 1.68 -20.47
CA GLU A 509 2.47 2.26 -20.92
C GLU A 509 1.42 2.03 -19.84
N ILE A 510 0.95 3.11 -19.21
CA ILE A 510 -0.21 3.06 -18.31
C ILE A 510 -1.36 2.60 -19.19
N THR A 511 -1.75 1.33 -19.04
CA THR A 511 -2.91 0.77 -19.71
C THR A 511 -4.12 1.55 -19.22
N PHE A 512 -4.54 2.54 -20.00
CA PHE A 512 -5.54 3.51 -19.61
C PHE A 512 -6.84 2.81 -19.24
N TYR A 513 -7.05 2.63 -17.93
CA TYR A 513 -8.37 2.43 -17.36
C TYR A 513 -9.26 3.54 -17.90
N SER A 514 -10.44 3.16 -18.40
CA SER A 514 -11.32 4.08 -19.13
C SER A 514 -11.51 5.35 -18.33
N LEU A 515 -11.03 6.47 -18.88
CA LEU A 515 -11.05 7.77 -18.20
C LEU A 515 -12.48 8.07 -17.73
N SER A 516 -12.64 8.39 -16.44
CA SER A 516 -13.95 8.65 -15.85
C SER A 516 -14.73 9.68 -16.67
N GLU A 517 -16.05 9.56 -16.71
CA GLU A 517 -16.90 10.44 -17.51
C GLU A 517 -16.62 11.93 -17.21
N THR A 518 -16.48 12.25 -15.92
CA THR A 518 -16.14 13.59 -15.41
C THR A 518 -14.78 14.08 -15.90
N PHE A 519 -13.70 13.28 -15.77
CA PHE A 519 -12.37 13.69 -16.24
C PHE A 519 -12.30 13.81 -17.77
N SER A 520 -13.01 12.93 -18.47
CA SER A 520 -13.21 12.99 -19.93
C SER A 520 -13.99 14.24 -20.35
N SER A 521 -14.98 14.68 -19.56
CA SER A 521 -15.72 15.92 -19.74
C SER A 521 -14.82 17.15 -19.55
N ILE A 522 -14.09 17.22 -18.42
CA ILE A 522 -13.14 18.31 -18.12
C ILE A 522 -12.11 18.46 -19.24
N LYS A 523 -11.47 17.36 -19.69
CA LYS A 523 -10.51 17.41 -20.80
C LYS A 523 -11.12 17.80 -22.15
N ARG A 524 -12.38 17.45 -22.42
CA ARG A 524 -13.08 17.83 -23.66
C ARG A 524 -13.54 19.29 -23.66
N ARG A 525 -13.99 19.79 -22.49
CA ARG A 525 -14.46 21.17 -22.27
C ARG A 525 -13.29 22.15 -22.16
N GLY A 526 -12.12 21.69 -21.73
CA GLY A 526 -10.93 22.53 -21.50
C GLY A 526 -11.02 23.39 -20.25
N SER A 527 -11.97 23.10 -19.34
CA SER A 527 -12.14 23.79 -18.06
C SER A 527 -12.75 22.87 -17.00
N LEU A 528 -12.54 23.22 -15.73
CA LEU A 528 -13.18 22.63 -14.54
C LEU A 528 -14.33 23.54 -14.08
N ASN A 529 -15.55 23.02 -13.99
CA ASN A 529 -16.66 23.66 -13.27
C ASN A 529 -16.52 23.33 -11.78
N CYS A 530 -16.02 24.27 -10.98
CA CYS A 530 -15.74 24.05 -9.56
C CYS A 530 -16.78 24.74 -8.69
N GLY A 531 -17.52 23.95 -7.89
CA GLY A 531 -18.44 24.46 -6.88
C GLY A 531 -17.71 24.85 -5.60
N LEU A 532 -18.06 26.01 -5.05
CA LEU A 532 -17.60 26.49 -3.75
C LEU A 532 -18.80 26.63 -2.81
N LEU A 533 -18.86 25.82 -1.76
CA LEU A 533 -19.76 26.08 -0.63
C LEU A 533 -19.12 27.14 0.26
N ILE A 534 -19.85 28.23 0.52
CA ILE A 534 -19.36 29.43 1.19
C ILE A 534 -20.26 29.73 2.40
N GLN A 535 -19.64 30.09 3.52
CA GLN A 535 -20.33 30.28 4.80
C GLN A 535 -21.07 31.62 4.87
N ASP A 536 -22.09 31.67 5.75
CA ASP A 536 -22.87 32.87 6.05
C ASP A 536 -21.98 34.08 6.39
N GLY A 537 -22.23 35.20 5.71
CA GLY A 537 -21.47 36.45 5.88
C GLY A 537 -20.70 36.92 4.64
N TYR A 538 -20.55 36.07 3.63
CA TYR A 538 -20.04 36.46 2.30
C TYR A 538 -21.19 36.57 1.29
N SER A 539 -21.25 37.67 0.53
CA SER A 539 -22.31 37.88 -0.48
C SER A 539 -21.92 37.31 -1.85
N GLU A 540 -22.91 36.84 -2.60
CA GLU A 540 -22.73 36.35 -3.99
C GLU A 540 -22.20 37.47 -4.92
N ASP A 541 -22.54 38.73 -4.63
CA ASP A 541 -22.04 39.91 -5.32
C ASP A 541 -20.53 40.14 -5.07
N ASP A 542 -20.03 40.01 -3.83
CA ASP A 542 -18.60 40.11 -3.52
C ASP A 542 -17.76 39.09 -4.31
N ILE A 543 -18.35 37.89 -4.50
CA ILE A 543 -17.73 36.75 -5.16
C ILE A 543 -17.73 36.89 -6.69
N THR A 544 -18.81 37.37 -7.27
CA THR A 544 -19.00 37.43 -8.73
C THR A 544 -18.55 38.76 -9.34
N ALA A 545 -18.70 39.89 -8.64
CA ALA A 545 -18.30 41.20 -9.13
C ALA A 545 -16.80 41.48 -8.95
N SER A 546 -16.12 40.76 -8.06
CA SER A 546 -14.68 40.96 -7.81
C SER A 546 -13.82 39.86 -8.45
N LYS A 547 -12.69 40.25 -9.05
CA LYS A 547 -11.63 39.30 -9.47
C LYS A 547 -10.81 38.78 -8.28
N ARG A 548 -11.49 38.47 -7.17
CA ARG A 548 -10.91 38.12 -5.86
C ARG A 548 -11.77 37.11 -5.12
N LEU A 549 -12.12 36.01 -5.79
CA LEU A 549 -12.24 34.74 -5.08
C LEU A 549 -10.88 34.46 -4.42
N PHE A 550 -10.85 34.34 -3.09
CA PHE A 550 -9.65 34.01 -2.32
C PHE A 550 -9.97 33.02 -1.19
N GLY A 551 -8.98 32.22 -0.80
CA GLY A 551 -9.10 31.19 0.24
C GLY A 551 -8.86 29.78 -0.29
N MET A 552 -8.73 28.81 0.61
CA MET A 552 -8.26 27.46 0.29
C MET A 552 -9.09 26.76 -0.81
N GLY A 553 -10.42 26.93 -0.80
CA GLY A 553 -11.30 26.29 -1.78
C GLY A 553 -10.99 26.69 -3.22
N VAL A 554 -10.65 27.97 -3.44
CA VAL A 554 -10.24 28.52 -4.74
C VAL A 554 -8.95 27.84 -5.21
N SER A 555 -7.94 27.82 -4.35
CA SER A 555 -6.65 27.20 -4.65
C SER A 555 -6.72 25.69 -4.85
N TYR A 556 -7.70 25.00 -4.24
CA TYR A 556 -7.97 23.59 -4.57
C TYR A 556 -8.51 23.43 -5.99
N CYS A 557 -9.48 24.25 -6.43
CA CYS A 557 -9.94 24.23 -7.82
C CYS A 557 -8.80 24.52 -8.83
N GLU A 558 -8.00 25.55 -8.55
CA GLU A 558 -6.85 25.95 -9.39
C GLU A 558 -5.79 24.84 -9.47
N THR A 559 -5.48 24.19 -8.34
CA THR A 559 -4.52 23.08 -8.27
C THR A 559 -5.05 21.84 -8.98
N LEU A 560 -6.34 21.51 -8.78
CA LEU A 560 -7.00 20.40 -9.48
C LEU A 560 -6.90 20.61 -11.00
N VAL A 561 -7.39 21.73 -11.53
CA VAL A 561 -7.35 21.94 -12.99
C VAL A 561 -5.92 22.03 -13.53
N SER A 562 -4.96 22.58 -12.75
CA SER A 562 -3.54 22.59 -13.12
C SER A 562 -2.98 21.18 -13.33
N SER A 563 -3.33 20.23 -12.45
CA SER A 563 -2.89 18.84 -12.58
C SER A 563 -3.52 18.12 -13.78
N MET A 564 -4.76 18.49 -14.16
CA MET A 564 -5.51 17.85 -15.25
C MET A 564 -5.21 18.44 -16.64
N LEU A 565 -4.95 19.74 -16.72
CA LEU A 565 -4.81 20.53 -17.96
C LEU A 565 -3.44 21.21 -18.07
N HIS A 566 -2.36 20.43 -17.90
CA HIS A 566 -0.98 20.81 -18.21
C HIS A 566 -0.49 22.12 -17.55
N GLY A 567 -0.89 22.37 -16.29
CA GLY A 567 -0.50 23.54 -15.51
C GLY A 567 -1.35 24.79 -15.70
N ASN A 568 -2.44 24.74 -16.49
CA ASN A 568 -3.32 25.89 -16.70
C ASN A 568 -4.28 26.13 -15.53
N MET A 569 -3.80 26.77 -14.46
CA MET A 569 -4.58 27.13 -13.27
C MET A 569 -5.83 28.00 -13.56
N TYR A 570 -5.83 28.75 -14.67
CA TYR A 570 -6.91 29.69 -15.01
C TYR A 570 -8.11 29.03 -15.71
N ALA A 571 -8.06 27.72 -15.96
CA ALA A 571 -9.13 26.97 -16.61
C ALA A 571 -10.28 26.58 -15.65
N VAL A 572 -10.62 27.43 -14.67
CA VAL A 572 -11.72 27.18 -13.72
C VAL A 572 -12.92 28.09 -14.00
N ASN A 573 -14.09 27.47 -14.16
CA ASN A 573 -15.39 28.12 -14.04
C ASN A 573 -15.86 27.96 -12.58
N PHE A 574 -15.79 29.02 -11.78
CA PHE A 574 -16.25 28.97 -10.38
C PHE A 574 -17.77 29.16 -10.29
N ILE A 575 -18.43 28.37 -9.45
CA ILE A 575 -19.85 28.49 -9.12
C ILE A 575 -19.98 28.52 -7.60
N ALA A 576 -20.60 29.58 -7.06
CA ALA A 576 -20.75 29.77 -5.61
C ALA A 576 -22.08 29.21 -5.12
N PHE A 577 -22.09 28.71 -3.88
CA PHE A 577 -23.29 28.25 -3.18
C PHE A 577 -23.25 28.70 -1.72
N GLN A 578 -24.37 29.20 -1.20
CA GLN A 578 -24.56 29.45 0.24
C GLN A 578 -25.26 28.26 0.94
N ASN A 579 -25.93 27.39 0.18
CA ASN A 579 -26.66 26.23 0.70
C ASN A 579 -25.99 24.91 0.26
N ALA A 580 -25.81 23.99 1.20
CA ALA A 580 -25.14 22.72 0.97
C ALA A 580 -25.95 21.78 0.07
N GLU A 581 -27.26 21.69 0.26
CA GLU A 581 -28.14 20.77 -0.47
C GLU A 581 -28.21 21.13 -1.96
N ILE A 582 -28.39 22.40 -2.31
CA ILE A 582 -28.35 22.90 -3.70
C ILE A 582 -26.96 22.66 -4.32
N SER A 583 -25.87 22.81 -3.55
CA SER A 583 -24.53 22.55 -4.06
C SER A 583 -24.29 21.06 -4.36
N LEU A 584 -24.86 20.16 -3.56
CA LEU A 584 -24.84 18.71 -3.78
C LEU A 584 -25.73 18.31 -4.97
N GLU A 585 -26.91 18.91 -5.12
CA GLU A 585 -27.75 18.74 -6.31
C GLU A 585 -27.02 19.18 -7.59
N ALA A 586 -26.31 20.30 -7.55
CA ALA A 586 -25.51 20.78 -8.68
C ALA A 586 -24.35 19.83 -9.06
N LEU A 587 -23.78 19.10 -8.09
CA LEU A 587 -22.78 18.06 -8.34
C LEU A 587 -23.43 16.79 -8.94
N TYR A 588 -24.56 16.36 -8.37
CA TYR A 588 -25.32 15.20 -8.84
C TYR A 588 -25.82 15.39 -10.29
N ASN A 589 -26.41 16.55 -10.59
CA ASN A 589 -26.89 16.92 -11.93
C ASN A 589 -25.75 17.31 -12.92
N LYS A 590 -24.47 17.12 -12.54
CA LYS A 590 -23.27 17.38 -13.35
C LYS A 590 -23.12 18.84 -13.82
N THR A 591 -23.72 19.80 -13.11
CA THR A 591 -23.54 21.25 -13.34
C THR A 591 -22.13 21.69 -12.94
N ILE A 592 -21.64 21.17 -11.81
CA ILE A 592 -20.24 21.22 -11.37
C ILE A 592 -19.61 19.83 -11.47
N ASP A 593 -18.30 19.76 -11.68
CA ASP A 593 -17.57 18.48 -11.71
C ASP A 593 -16.99 18.09 -10.34
N VAL A 594 -16.79 19.09 -9.47
CA VAL A 594 -16.24 18.96 -8.11
C VAL A 594 -16.82 20.06 -7.22
N LEU A 595 -16.92 19.79 -5.92
CA LEU A 595 -17.48 20.69 -4.91
C LEU A 595 -16.53 20.77 -3.71
N VAL A 596 -16.25 21.99 -3.25
CA VAL A 596 -15.25 22.27 -2.20
C VAL A 596 -15.90 23.05 -1.05
N GLY A 597 -15.58 22.70 0.19
CA GLY A 597 -16.10 23.34 1.42
C GLY A 597 -17.13 22.52 2.21
N VAL A 598 -17.66 21.43 1.65
CA VAL A 598 -18.69 20.58 2.28
C VAL A 598 -18.07 19.67 3.37
N PRO A 599 -18.70 19.55 4.57
CA PRO A 599 -18.31 18.55 5.56
C PRO A 599 -18.54 17.12 5.04
N ALA A 600 -17.53 16.26 5.15
CA ALA A 600 -17.67 14.83 4.85
C ALA A 600 -18.43 14.13 5.99
N ASP A 601 -19.55 13.50 5.66
CA ASP A 601 -20.34 12.66 6.58
C ASP A 601 -21.01 11.49 5.84
N MET A 602 -21.51 10.53 6.63
CA MET A 602 -22.06 9.27 6.12
C MET A 602 -23.35 9.49 5.32
N SER A 603 -24.23 10.40 5.76
CA SER A 603 -25.47 10.78 5.06
C SER A 603 -25.21 11.42 3.69
N ARG A 604 -24.16 12.23 3.54
CA ARG A 604 -23.80 12.79 2.23
C ARG A 604 -23.08 11.77 1.35
N ASN A 605 -22.30 10.86 1.93
CA ASN A 605 -21.55 9.86 1.15
C ASN A 605 -22.41 8.68 0.67
N PHE A 606 -23.44 8.31 1.43
CA PHE A 606 -24.43 7.30 1.02
C PHE A 606 -25.61 7.92 0.28
N GLY A 607 -25.90 9.20 0.56
CA GLY A 607 -27.07 9.89 0.06
C GLY A 607 -28.23 9.77 1.03
N SER A 608 -29.38 10.29 0.59
CA SER A 608 -30.63 10.22 1.33
C SER A 608 -31.77 9.89 0.37
N HIS A 609 -32.99 9.75 0.89
CA HIS A 609 -34.20 9.65 0.07
C HIS A 609 -34.37 10.82 -0.94
N SER A 610 -33.60 11.91 -0.79
CA SER A 610 -33.67 13.10 -1.64
C SER A 610 -32.52 13.23 -2.66
N PHE A 611 -31.40 12.50 -2.54
CA PHE A 611 -30.24 12.61 -3.45
C PHE A 611 -29.28 11.40 -3.35
N GLU A 612 -28.61 11.02 -4.44
CA GLU A 612 -27.61 9.95 -4.45
C GLU A 612 -26.27 10.35 -3.77
N GLY A 613 -25.61 9.40 -3.11
CA GLY A 613 -24.41 9.66 -2.31
C GLY A 613 -23.19 10.12 -3.11
N VAL A 614 -22.58 11.24 -2.68
CA VAL A 614 -21.41 11.86 -3.31
C VAL A 614 -20.09 11.28 -2.79
N SER A 615 -19.06 11.19 -3.63
CA SER A 615 -17.73 10.72 -3.20
C SER A 615 -16.91 11.88 -2.64
N PHE A 616 -16.27 11.69 -1.48
CA PHE A 616 -15.37 12.67 -0.87
C PHE A 616 -13.90 12.32 -1.12
N SER A 617 -13.04 13.34 -1.19
CA SER A 617 -11.58 13.17 -1.06
C SER A 617 -11.19 12.93 0.40
N THR A 618 -9.92 12.62 0.66
CA THR A 618 -9.31 12.81 1.99
C THR A 618 -9.62 14.22 2.52
N PRO A 619 -10.08 14.39 3.78
CA PRO A 619 -10.38 15.72 4.32
C PRO A 619 -9.12 16.57 4.46
N TYR A 620 -9.13 17.74 3.83
CA TYR A 620 -8.02 18.71 3.82
C TYR A 620 -8.09 19.76 4.94
N PHE A 621 -9.16 19.75 5.73
CA PHE A 621 -9.37 20.66 6.86
C PHE A 621 -10.17 19.96 7.96
N TYR A 622 -9.74 20.13 9.20
CA TYR A 622 -10.40 19.59 10.39
C TYR A 622 -10.68 20.74 11.36
N GLY A 623 -11.96 21.01 11.63
CA GLY A 623 -12.40 22.07 12.51
C GLY A 623 -13.92 22.11 12.61
N ASN A 624 -14.44 22.80 13.63
CA ASN A 624 -15.87 23.05 13.74
C ASN A 624 -16.26 24.20 12.79
N GLN A 625 -17.29 24.00 11.96
CA GLN A 625 -17.74 25.04 11.02
C GLN A 625 -18.47 26.21 11.68
N THR A 626 -18.84 26.13 12.97
CA THR A 626 -19.42 27.26 13.73
C THR A 626 -18.36 28.31 14.17
N GLY A 627 -17.44 28.66 13.28
CA GLY A 627 -16.25 29.44 13.57
C GLY A 627 -16.51 30.92 13.88
N LYS A 628 -16.55 31.25 15.17
CA LYS A 628 -16.09 32.55 15.69
C LYS A 628 -14.65 32.41 16.21
#